data_AF-X0BI14-F1
#
_entry.id   AF-X0BI14-F1
#
_cell.length_a   1.000
_cell.length_b   1.000
_cell.length_c   1.000
_cell.angle_alpha   90.00
_cell.angle_beta   90.00
_cell.angle_gamma   90.00
#
_symmetry.space_group_name_H-M   'P 1'
#
loop_
_entity.id
_entity.type
_entity.pdbx_description
1 polymer ?
#
loop_
_entity_poly.entity_id
_entity_poly.type
_entity_poly.pdbx_seq_one_letter_code
_entity_poly.pdbx_strand_id
1 'polypeptide(L)'
;MPTILEVLTGRNVSINSDSVISGTNTTVRTNIQPDDWTPWRDFNYSTITHIFHAELQKPYRVEKGPKPLEKELIISDERTLETLFLKFLSPTVNYALNDQAGQAFLGEGTRCSDDADWSTISDQWFDDRGYLNLLPGDTKLDAKWRPSMLSDNFNEWQKVVSQVATYMARNCTRYGFILTDTKLVVLRLTRERIDAGMAMSRPQRTTATNFIHQRHSSDISMASTSISGSSYSDSDPENWAYCNPEYAVIDWNANGSRLTVKLALWALARMATSGDRHLDYSYPDLDTWRWADGYYVHNSSGVIKTKLSKHDVYQEAGTTSENTGMNIAGGSTQNESEQNNYPQSQYDEENAGETDQPGYHRGDLPIHMSGNPTFDYQRQDLPPQQDDEDADDDDNDDDDDNDDDDDNDDDARTEVGSSHQHREHSRRSRIAVTIRIHKKGGGLYYVNARGDKVDTKKRNWTKVRDGYELEGHSHRYYTKRFPN
;
A
#
# COMPACT_ATOMS: atom_id res chain seq x y z
N MET A 1 -13.09 -8.56 32.22
CA MET A 1 -12.64 -7.48 31.31
C MET A 1 -13.22 -7.78 29.95
N PRO A 2 -13.65 -6.76 29.19
CA PRO A 2 -14.18 -7.02 27.86
C PRO A 2 -13.07 -7.50 26.92
N THR A 3 -13.42 -8.29 25.91
CA THR A 3 -12.51 -8.67 24.82
C THR A 3 -12.32 -7.50 23.85
N ILE A 4 -11.27 -7.57 23.01
CA ILE A 4 -11.09 -6.63 21.90
C ILE A 4 -12.35 -6.62 21.00
N LEU A 5 -12.91 -7.79 20.70
CA LEU A 5 -14.12 -7.89 19.89
C LEU A 5 -15.29 -7.12 20.50
N GLU A 6 -15.56 -7.31 21.79
CA GLU A 6 -16.66 -6.64 22.50
C GLU A 6 -16.53 -5.11 22.45
N VAL A 7 -15.30 -4.59 22.55
CA VAL A 7 -15.03 -3.15 22.54
C VAL A 7 -15.13 -2.57 21.13
N LEU A 8 -14.59 -3.25 20.13
CA LEU A 8 -14.65 -2.82 18.73
C LEU A 8 -16.08 -2.91 18.18
N THR A 9 -16.89 -3.86 18.64
CA THR A 9 -18.30 -4.00 18.24
C THR A 9 -19.28 -3.16 19.07
N GLY A 10 -18.78 -2.47 20.11
CA GLY A 10 -19.57 -1.54 20.90
C GLY A 10 -19.99 -0.32 20.08
N ARG A 11 -21.14 0.29 20.43
CA ARG A 11 -21.69 1.47 19.76
C ARG A 11 -20.67 2.61 19.67
N ASN A 12 -20.67 3.30 18.52
CA ASN A 12 -20.00 4.58 18.38
C ASN A 12 -20.73 5.67 19.17
N VAL A 13 -20.03 6.78 19.41
CA VAL A 13 -20.68 7.99 19.92
C VAL A 13 -21.68 8.50 18.87
N SER A 14 -22.81 9.05 19.33
CA SER A 14 -23.79 9.68 18.44
C SER A 14 -23.22 10.99 17.89
N ILE A 15 -23.43 11.25 16.60
CA ILE A 15 -23.04 12.50 15.96
C ILE A 15 -24.28 13.38 15.83
N ASN A 16 -24.13 14.68 16.12
CA ASN A 16 -25.08 15.71 15.74
C ASN A 16 -24.52 16.47 14.52
N SER A 17 -25.15 16.28 13.37
CA SER A 17 -24.79 16.93 12.10
C SER A 17 -25.76 18.03 11.67
N ASP A 18 -26.59 18.55 12.59
CA ASP A 18 -27.57 19.62 12.30
C ASP A 18 -26.92 20.92 11.81
N SER A 19 -25.63 21.13 12.14
CA SER A 19 -24.86 22.30 11.73
C SER A 19 -24.04 22.09 10.45
N VAL A 20 -24.15 20.92 9.81
CA VAL A 20 -23.43 20.62 8.57
C VAL A 20 -24.03 21.37 7.40
N ILE A 21 -23.18 22.03 6.62
CA ILE A 21 -23.55 22.71 5.39
C ILE A 21 -23.07 21.87 4.20
N SER A 22 -23.96 21.66 3.23
CA SER A 22 -23.61 20.97 1.98
C SER A 22 -22.66 21.82 1.13
N GLY A 23 -21.87 21.17 0.28
CA GLY A 23 -20.91 21.81 -0.60
C GLY A 23 -20.37 20.82 -1.62
N THR A 24 -19.56 21.31 -2.56
CA THR A 24 -18.92 20.50 -3.59
C THR A 24 -17.63 19.86 -3.08
N ASN A 25 -17.33 18.67 -3.57
CA ASN A 25 -16.04 18.01 -3.33
C ASN A 25 -14.94 18.60 -4.22
N THR A 26 -13.72 18.59 -3.69
CA THR A 26 -12.51 18.94 -4.42
C THR A 26 -12.21 17.89 -5.49
N THR A 27 -11.82 18.35 -6.69
CA THR A 27 -11.37 17.46 -7.75
C THR A 27 -9.87 17.24 -7.63
N VAL A 28 -9.45 15.98 -7.49
CA VAL A 28 -8.04 15.60 -7.65
C VAL A 28 -7.68 15.53 -9.13
N ARG A 29 -6.48 15.96 -9.50
CA ARG A 29 -5.97 15.79 -10.86
C ARG A 29 -5.37 14.38 -10.97
N THR A 30 -6.13 13.45 -11.54
CA THR A 30 -5.73 12.03 -11.62
C THR A 30 -6.23 11.37 -12.91
N ASN A 31 -5.50 10.34 -13.35
CA ASN A 31 -5.93 9.44 -14.42
C ASN A 31 -6.83 8.30 -13.90
N ILE A 32 -6.95 8.15 -12.58
CA ILE A 32 -7.74 7.11 -11.93
C ILE A 32 -9.18 7.62 -11.76
N GLN A 33 -10.06 7.21 -12.68
CA GLN A 33 -11.45 7.69 -12.74
C GLN A 33 -12.42 6.50 -12.75
N PRO A 34 -12.69 5.87 -11.58
CA PRO A 34 -13.67 4.80 -11.48
C PRO A 34 -15.03 5.27 -12.00
N ASP A 35 -15.69 4.43 -12.78
CA ASP A 35 -17.04 4.69 -13.29
C ASP A 35 -18.11 3.82 -12.61
N ASP A 36 -17.68 2.84 -11.82
CA ASP A 36 -18.51 2.02 -10.95
C ASP A 36 -17.68 1.45 -9.79
N TRP A 37 -18.30 0.64 -8.95
CA TRP A 37 -17.67 -0.17 -7.91
C TRP A 37 -18.46 -1.47 -7.67
N THR A 38 -17.79 -2.50 -7.17
CA THR A 38 -18.44 -3.81 -6.93
C THR A 38 -18.43 -4.20 -5.46
N PRO A 39 -19.46 -4.88 -4.93
CA PRO A 39 -19.47 -5.26 -3.51
C PRO A 39 -18.31 -6.20 -3.15
N TRP A 40 -17.51 -5.81 -2.15
CA TRP A 40 -16.46 -6.64 -1.56
C TRP A 40 -17.06 -7.66 -0.58
N ARG A 41 -17.56 -8.78 -1.13
CA ARG A 41 -18.40 -9.75 -0.40
C ARG A 41 -17.71 -10.39 0.80
N ASP A 42 -16.40 -10.59 0.73
CA ASP A 42 -15.64 -11.29 1.76
C ASP A 42 -15.26 -10.37 2.94
N PHE A 43 -15.36 -9.04 2.78
CA PHE A 43 -15.11 -8.09 3.86
C PHE A 43 -16.37 -7.91 4.71
N ASN A 44 -16.67 -8.92 5.53
CA ASN A 44 -17.86 -8.96 6.37
C ASN A 44 -17.53 -9.44 7.80
N TYR A 45 -18.49 -9.29 8.72
CA TYR A 45 -18.31 -9.63 10.14
C TYR A 45 -17.84 -11.07 10.35
N SER A 46 -18.46 -12.04 9.66
CA SER A 46 -18.15 -13.46 9.84
C SER A 46 -16.72 -13.76 9.42
N THR A 47 -16.31 -13.29 8.24
CA THR A 47 -14.96 -13.50 7.72
C THR A 47 -13.91 -12.84 8.61
N ILE A 48 -14.11 -11.56 8.97
CA ILE A 48 -13.14 -10.81 9.79
C ILE A 48 -12.99 -11.43 11.18
N THR A 49 -14.09 -11.81 11.83
CA THR A 49 -14.03 -12.42 13.17
C THR A 49 -13.46 -13.84 13.14
N HIS A 50 -13.60 -14.56 12.03
CA HIS A 50 -12.96 -15.85 11.82
C HIS A 50 -11.45 -15.72 11.65
N ILE A 51 -10.99 -14.88 10.70
CA ILE A 51 -9.56 -14.67 10.40
C ILE A 51 -8.78 -14.24 11.64
N PHE A 52 -9.34 -13.30 12.42
CA PHE A 52 -8.67 -12.67 13.55
C PHE A 52 -9.19 -13.17 14.91
N HIS A 53 -9.78 -14.37 14.95
CA HIS A 53 -10.43 -14.88 16.16
C HIS A 53 -9.51 -14.82 17.38
N ALA A 54 -8.27 -15.30 17.26
CA ALA A 54 -7.32 -15.36 18.37
C ALA A 54 -7.00 -13.97 18.94
N GLU A 55 -6.75 -12.98 18.08
CA GLU A 55 -6.46 -11.61 18.49
C GLU A 55 -7.68 -10.92 19.08
N LEU A 56 -8.86 -11.11 18.48
CA LEU A 56 -10.10 -10.48 18.89
C LEU A 56 -10.60 -10.98 20.25
N GLN A 57 -10.23 -12.21 20.66
CA GLN A 57 -10.54 -12.76 22.00
C GLN A 57 -9.60 -12.27 23.12
N LYS A 58 -8.52 -11.55 22.79
CA LYS A 58 -7.63 -11.01 23.83
C LYS A 58 -8.35 -9.99 24.72
N PRO A 59 -7.98 -9.87 26.01
CA PRO A 59 -8.58 -8.88 26.91
C PRO A 59 -8.20 -7.46 26.49
N TYR A 60 -9.17 -6.55 26.45
CA TYR A 60 -8.94 -5.13 26.22
C TYR A 60 -8.72 -4.42 27.57
N ARG A 61 -7.49 -3.94 27.79
CA ARG A 61 -7.02 -3.44 29.09
C ARG A 61 -6.92 -1.92 29.15
N VAL A 62 -7.98 -1.23 28.73
CA VAL A 62 -8.08 0.22 28.85
C VAL A 62 -9.34 0.57 29.61
N GLU A 63 -9.21 1.46 30.59
CA GLU A 63 -10.35 1.97 31.33
C GLU A 63 -11.24 2.83 30.43
N LYS A 64 -12.53 2.89 30.77
CA LYS A 64 -13.45 3.78 30.06
C LYS A 64 -13.06 5.23 30.34
N GLY A 65 -12.82 5.99 29.27
CA GLY A 65 -12.63 7.43 29.35
C GLY A 65 -13.90 8.16 29.82
N PRO A 66 -13.80 9.49 30.01
CA PRO A 66 -14.95 10.32 30.36
C PRO A 66 -16.06 10.21 29.31
N LYS A 67 -17.30 10.43 29.73
CA LYS A 67 -18.43 10.51 28.80
C LYS A 67 -18.25 11.74 27.90
N PRO A 68 -18.52 11.63 26.59
CA PRO A 68 -18.52 12.79 25.69
C PRO A 68 -19.46 13.87 26.17
N LEU A 69 -19.06 15.13 26.05
CA LEU A 69 -19.94 16.28 26.22
C LEU A 69 -20.75 16.50 24.94
N GLU A 70 -21.97 17.03 25.08
CA GLU A 70 -22.87 17.24 23.93
C GLU A 70 -22.25 18.13 22.83
N LYS A 71 -21.53 19.19 23.23
CA LYS A 71 -20.84 20.08 22.28
C LYS A 71 -19.71 19.41 21.50
N GLU A 72 -19.16 18.31 22.00
CA GLU A 72 -18.11 17.54 21.32
C GLU A 72 -18.68 16.57 20.29
N LEU A 73 -20.00 16.39 20.29
CA LEU A 73 -20.73 15.55 19.34
C LEU A 73 -21.29 16.35 18.16
N ILE A 74 -21.24 17.68 18.22
CA ILE A 74 -21.69 18.56 17.14
C ILE A 74 -20.56 18.68 16.11
N ILE A 75 -20.87 18.38 14.86
CA ILE A 75 -19.99 18.59 13.72
C ILE A 75 -20.58 19.64 12.77
N SER A 76 -19.71 20.35 12.06
CA SER A 76 -20.08 21.35 11.05
C SER A 76 -19.34 21.19 9.73
N ASP A 77 -18.19 20.53 9.76
CA ASP A 77 -17.27 20.33 8.63
C ASP A 77 -16.50 19.01 8.81
N GLU A 78 -15.68 18.64 7.82
CA GLU A 78 -14.83 17.46 7.86
C GLU A 78 -13.86 17.49 9.05
N ARG A 79 -13.31 18.67 9.37
CA ARG A 79 -12.32 18.84 10.46
C ARG A 79 -12.89 18.55 11.85
N THR A 80 -14.13 18.93 12.08
CA THR A 80 -14.85 18.62 13.34
C THR A 80 -15.20 17.13 13.43
N LEU A 81 -15.50 16.46 12.31
CA LEU A 81 -15.65 15.00 12.26
C LEU A 81 -14.32 14.27 12.53
N GLU A 82 -13.21 14.72 11.94
CA GLU A 82 -11.87 14.18 12.22
C GLU A 82 -11.52 14.30 13.70
N THR A 83 -11.78 15.47 14.30
CA THR A 83 -11.53 15.72 15.72
C THR A 83 -12.33 14.77 16.61
N LEU A 84 -13.61 14.56 16.29
CA LEU A 84 -14.48 13.61 16.99
C LEU A 84 -13.94 12.18 16.86
N PHE A 85 -13.53 11.78 15.66
CA PHE A 85 -12.96 10.46 15.41
C PHE A 85 -11.67 10.23 16.21
N LEU A 86 -10.75 11.19 16.19
CA LEU A 86 -9.49 11.16 16.94
C LEU A 86 -9.71 11.08 18.45
N LYS A 87 -10.81 11.67 18.94
CA LYS A 87 -11.11 11.71 20.38
C LYS A 87 -11.81 10.46 20.89
N PHE A 88 -12.72 9.88 20.11
CA PHE A 88 -13.64 8.85 20.62
C PHE A 88 -13.51 7.48 19.95
N LEU A 89 -13.04 7.40 18.70
CA LEU A 89 -12.95 6.14 17.96
C LEU A 89 -11.51 5.67 17.82
N SER A 90 -10.63 6.53 17.31
CA SER A 90 -9.20 6.23 17.07
C SER A 90 -8.49 5.64 18.31
N PRO A 91 -8.67 6.18 19.55
CA PRO A 91 -8.00 5.60 20.71
C PRO A 91 -8.40 4.15 20.93
N THR A 92 -9.69 3.85 20.81
CA THR A 92 -10.21 2.49 20.96
C THR A 92 -9.61 1.52 19.94
N VAL A 93 -9.51 1.97 18.68
CA VAL A 93 -8.91 1.18 17.60
C VAL A 93 -7.41 0.98 17.84
N ASN A 94 -6.67 2.04 18.15
CA ASN A 94 -5.22 2.00 18.33
C ASN A 94 -4.80 1.19 19.55
N TYR A 95 -5.52 1.28 20.68
CA TYR A 95 -5.24 0.40 21.83
C TYR A 95 -5.51 -1.07 21.51
N ALA A 96 -6.49 -1.37 20.66
CA ALA A 96 -6.72 -2.73 20.18
C ALA A 96 -5.64 -3.21 19.19
N LEU A 97 -4.95 -2.29 18.50
CA LEU A 97 -3.84 -2.58 17.59
C LEU A 97 -2.47 -2.67 18.30
N ASN A 98 -2.28 -1.97 19.42
CA ASN A 98 -0.98 -1.76 20.06
C ASN A 98 -0.20 -3.05 20.34
N ASP A 99 -0.88 -4.08 20.82
CA ASP A 99 -0.28 -5.37 21.19
C ASP A 99 -0.39 -6.42 20.09
N GLN A 100 -0.64 -6.00 18.86
CA GLN A 100 -0.77 -6.88 17.70
C GLN A 100 0.50 -6.83 16.84
N ALA A 101 0.75 -7.92 16.10
CA ALA A 101 1.85 -7.98 15.16
C ALA A 101 1.78 -6.81 14.14
N GLY A 102 2.94 -6.28 13.74
CA GLY A 102 2.99 -5.10 12.89
C GLY A 102 2.88 -3.77 13.63
N GLN A 103 2.39 -3.74 14.88
CA GLN A 103 2.26 -2.53 15.70
C GLN A 103 1.64 -1.36 14.91
N ALA A 104 0.54 -1.66 14.23
CA ALA A 104 -0.15 -0.70 13.38
C ALA A 104 -0.73 0.45 14.22
N PHE A 105 -0.68 1.67 13.69
CA PHE A 105 -1.26 2.85 14.32
C PHE A 105 -2.04 3.68 13.31
N LEU A 106 -3.34 3.85 13.52
CA LEU A 106 -4.23 4.67 12.71
C LEU A 106 -4.23 6.12 13.21
N GLY A 107 -3.90 7.07 12.35
CA GLY A 107 -3.85 8.49 12.70
C GLY A 107 -3.98 9.42 11.50
N GLU A 108 -3.64 10.68 11.70
CA GLU A 108 -3.65 11.71 10.65
C GLU A 108 -2.64 11.36 9.53
N GLY A 109 -3.04 11.57 8.27
CA GLY A 109 -2.20 11.25 7.11
C GLY A 109 -0.95 12.12 6.95
N THR A 110 -0.96 13.31 7.55
CA THR A 110 0.21 14.21 7.64
C THR A 110 1.44 13.55 8.30
N ARG A 111 1.26 12.45 9.07
CA ARG A 111 2.35 11.61 9.59
C ARG A 111 3.23 10.98 8.51
N CYS A 112 2.70 10.84 7.29
CA CYS A 112 3.36 10.22 6.14
C CYS A 112 3.76 11.24 5.06
N SER A 113 3.65 12.55 5.33
CA SER A 113 3.76 13.60 4.31
C SER A 113 2.84 13.37 3.10
N ASP A 114 1.64 12.81 3.36
CA ASP A 114 0.61 12.49 2.38
C ASP A 114 -0.54 13.51 2.45
N ASP A 115 -1.27 13.67 1.35
CA ASP A 115 -2.45 14.53 1.23
C ASP A 115 -3.73 13.85 1.75
N ALA A 116 -3.66 12.55 2.05
CA ALA A 116 -4.74 11.82 2.70
C ALA A 116 -5.03 12.37 4.11
N ASP A 117 -6.30 12.42 4.52
CA ASP A 117 -6.67 12.84 5.88
C ASP A 117 -6.21 11.81 6.92
N TRP A 118 -6.19 10.53 6.54
CA TRP A 118 -5.85 9.41 7.41
C TRP A 118 -4.71 8.56 6.86
N SER A 119 -3.94 7.97 7.78
CA SER A 119 -2.95 6.96 7.49
C SER A 119 -2.93 5.85 8.55
N THR A 120 -2.49 4.67 8.15
CA THR A 120 -1.97 3.67 9.09
C THR A 120 -0.46 3.57 8.92
N ILE A 121 0.27 3.70 10.02
CA ILE A 121 1.73 3.57 10.07
C ILE A 121 2.13 2.32 10.86
N SER A 122 3.40 1.92 10.70
CA SER A 122 4.01 0.82 11.43
C SER A 122 5.52 1.04 11.50
N ASP A 123 6.12 0.68 12.63
CA ASP A 123 7.57 0.74 12.84
C ASP A 123 8.36 -0.17 11.87
N GLN A 124 7.67 -1.11 11.23
CA GLN A 124 8.25 -2.00 10.22
C GLN A 124 8.36 -1.35 8.83
N TRP A 125 7.64 -0.25 8.60
CA TRP A 125 7.45 0.33 7.27
C TRP A 125 7.76 1.83 7.27
N PHE A 126 9.05 2.14 7.19
CA PHE A 126 9.58 3.51 7.08
C PHE A 126 10.68 3.58 6.01
N ASP A 127 10.81 4.73 5.36
CA ASP A 127 11.88 5.05 4.42
C ASP A 127 12.61 6.36 4.83
N ASP A 128 13.51 6.85 3.98
CA ASP A 128 14.25 8.10 4.21
C ASP A 128 13.33 9.34 4.33
N ARG A 129 12.06 9.25 3.92
CA ARG A 129 11.05 10.32 4.00
C ARG A 129 10.12 10.18 5.20
N GLY A 130 10.23 9.09 5.98
CA GLY A 130 9.43 8.85 7.17
C GLY A 130 8.57 7.58 7.07
N TYR A 131 7.44 7.57 7.76
CA TYR A 131 6.52 6.43 7.73
C TYR A 131 5.81 6.33 6.38
N LEU A 132 5.65 5.10 5.88
CA LEU A 132 4.79 4.83 4.72
C LEU A 132 3.32 4.86 5.14
N ASN A 133 2.44 5.38 4.28
CA ASN A 133 1.00 5.28 4.51
C ASN A 133 0.49 3.91 4.03
N LEU A 134 0.21 3.00 4.98
CA LEU A 134 -0.20 1.64 4.66
C LEU A 134 -1.70 1.53 4.35
N LEU A 135 -2.50 2.47 4.86
CA LEU A 135 -3.96 2.51 4.69
C LEU A 135 -4.41 3.97 4.64
N PRO A 136 -4.40 4.60 3.46
CA PRO A 136 -4.89 5.95 3.27
C PRO A 136 -6.41 6.00 3.46
N GLY A 137 -6.89 7.12 4.00
CA GLY A 137 -8.31 7.40 4.02
C GLY A 137 -8.60 8.89 3.90
N ASP A 138 -9.86 9.18 3.60
CA ASP A 138 -10.37 10.54 3.37
C ASP A 138 -11.64 10.76 4.18
N THR A 139 -11.80 11.96 4.72
CA THR A 139 -12.99 12.38 5.45
C THR A 139 -13.93 13.14 4.52
N LYS A 140 -15.20 12.77 4.59
CA LYS A 140 -16.30 13.50 3.95
C LYS A 140 -17.48 13.58 4.91
N LEU A 141 -18.46 14.40 4.57
CA LEU A 141 -19.76 14.42 5.26
C LEU A 141 -20.81 13.84 4.33
N ASP A 142 -21.81 13.14 4.86
CA ASP A 142 -22.89 12.54 4.06
C ASP A 142 -23.62 13.59 3.21
N ALA A 143 -23.73 14.82 3.73
CA ALA A 143 -24.27 15.98 3.03
C ALA A 143 -23.47 16.43 1.80
N LYS A 144 -22.20 16.02 1.68
CA LYS A 144 -21.29 16.32 0.57
C LYS A 144 -21.03 15.10 -0.31
N TRP A 145 -20.94 13.92 0.29
CA TRP A 145 -20.69 12.68 -0.43
C TRP A 145 -21.33 11.49 0.29
N ARG A 146 -22.02 10.64 -0.48
CA ARG A 146 -22.55 9.36 0.01
C ARG A 146 -22.54 8.30 -1.09
N PRO A 147 -22.52 7.00 -0.74
CA PRO A 147 -22.47 5.92 -1.72
C PRO A 147 -23.56 5.96 -2.79
N SER A 148 -24.78 6.41 -2.45
CA SER A 148 -25.89 6.47 -3.41
C SER A 148 -25.70 7.54 -4.49
N MET A 149 -24.72 8.45 -4.35
CA MET A 149 -24.45 9.44 -5.38
C MET A 149 -23.95 8.81 -6.69
N LEU A 150 -23.53 7.54 -6.71
CA LEU A 150 -23.26 6.82 -7.95
C LEU A 150 -24.44 6.93 -8.94
N SER A 151 -25.68 6.78 -8.46
CA SER A 151 -26.88 6.93 -9.28
C SER A 151 -27.36 8.38 -9.39
N ASP A 152 -27.26 9.14 -8.30
CA ASP A 152 -27.98 10.43 -8.19
C ASP A 152 -27.12 11.64 -8.55
N ASN A 153 -25.80 11.56 -8.36
CA ASN A 153 -24.84 12.63 -8.63
C ASN A 153 -23.44 12.05 -8.90
N PHE A 154 -23.32 11.38 -10.04
CA PHE A 154 -22.13 10.63 -10.43
C PHE A 154 -20.85 11.47 -10.36
N ASN A 155 -20.90 12.74 -10.76
CA ASN A 155 -19.71 13.62 -10.75
C ASN A 155 -19.17 13.85 -9.33
N GLU A 156 -20.03 14.09 -8.34
CA GLU A 156 -19.58 14.24 -6.95
C GLU A 156 -19.17 12.89 -6.35
N TRP A 157 -19.84 11.81 -6.74
CA TRP A 157 -19.43 10.46 -6.35
C TRP A 157 -18.00 10.15 -6.81
N GLN A 158 -17.73 10.32 -8.10
CA GLN A 158 -16.47 9.97 -8.74
C GLN A 158 -15.30 10.75 -8.15
N LYS A 159 -15.46 12.05 -7.85
CA LYS A 159 -14.39 12.88 -7.26
C LYS A 159 -13.75 12.24 -6.03
N VAL A 160 -14.57 11.79 -5.08
CA VAL A 160 -14.09 11.25 -3.80
C VAL A 160 -13.50 9.85 -3.99
N VAL A 161 -14.12 9.00 -4.81
CA VAL A 161 -13.60 7.65 -5.07
C VAL A 161 -12.27 7.73 -5.84
N SER A 162 -12.17 8.61 -6.84
CA SER A 162 -10.91 8.94 -7.53
C SER A 162 -9.83 9.46 -6.58
N GLN A 163 -10.20 10.31 -5.62
CA GLN A 163 -9.27 10.85 -4.63
C GLN A 163 -8.65 9.73 -3.78
N VAL A 164 -9.47 8.88 -3.16
CA VAL A 164 -8.95 7.77 -2.34
C VAL A 164 -8.19 6.74 -3.18
N ALA A 165 -8.67 6.39 -4.37
CA ALA A 165 -7.95 5.48 -5.26
C ALA A 165 -6.58 6.04 -5.68
N THR A 166 -6.46 7.36 -5.83
CA THR A 166 -5.19 8.03 -6.09
C THR A 166 -4.24 7.92 -4.89
N TYR A 167 -4.74 8.10 -3.66
CA TYR A 167 -3.91 7.87 -2.46
C TYR A 167 -3.44 6.41 -2.36
N MET A 168 -4.33 5.46 -2.67
CA MET A 168 -4.01 4.03 -2.68
C MET A 168 -2.92 3.71 -3.70
N ALA A 169 -3.04 4.22 -4.92
CA ALA A 169 -2.04 4.09 -5.98
C ALA A 169 -0.69 4.69 -5.57
N ARG A 170 -0.68 5.95 -5.15
CA ARG A 170 0.53 6.68 -4.74
C ARG A 170 1.31 5.96 -3.64
N ASN A 171 0.60 5.37 -2.69
CA ASN A 171 1.20 4.64 -1.57
C ASN A 171 1.40 3.14 -1.85
N CYS A 172 1.16 2.68 -3.08
CA CYS A 172 1.28 1.28 -3.49
C CYS A 172 0.51 0.33 -2.57
N THR A 173 -0.68 0.72 -2.13
CA THR A 173 -1.49 -0.04 -1.17
C THR A 173 -2.82 -0.47 -1.76
N ARG A 174 -3.19 -1.71 -1.44
CA ARG A 174 -4.39 -2.39 -1.89
C ARG A 174 -5.67 -1.86 -1.25
N TYR A 175 -5.57 -1.25 -0.07
CA TYR A 175 -6.73 -0.88 0.75
C TYR A 175 -6.78 0.61 1.04
N GLY A 176 -8.00 1.15 1.12
CA GLY A 176 -8.27 2.52 1.50
C GLY A 176 -9.67 2.67 2.07
N PHE A 177 -10.02 3.84 2.58
CA PHE A 177 -11.37 4.07 3.11
C PHE A 177 -11.84 5.53 3.00
N ILE A 178 -13.16 5.71 3.05
CA ILE A 178 -13.84 7.00 3.14
C ILE A 178 -14.66 7.00 4.41
N LEU A 179 -14.38 7.95 5.31
CA LEU A 179 -15.11 8.13 6.55
C LEU A 179 -16.14 9.25 6.39
N THR A 180 -17.39 8.98 6.79
CA THR A 180 -18.45 9.98 6.90
C THR A 180 -19.12 9.96 8.26
N ASP A 181 -19.93 10.97 8.55
CA ASP A 181 -20.72 11.06 9.79
C ASP A 181 -21.83 10.00 9.89
N THR A 182 -22.14 9.32 8.79
CA THR A 182 -23.19 8.28 8.75
C THR A 182 -22.64 6.89 8.45
N LYS A 183 -21.49 6.79 7.77
CA LYS A 183 -20.95 5.56 7.19
C LYS A 183 -19.43 5.54 7.15
N LEU A 184 -18.86 4.33 7.20
CA LEU A 184 -17.51 4.04 6.72
C LEU A 184 -17.64 3.25 5.41
N VAL A 185 -16.92 3.66 4.37
CA VAL A 185 -16.81 2.92 3.11
C VAL A 185 -15.38 2.44 2.97
N VAL A 186 -15.17 1.13 2.88
CA VAL A 186 -13.84 0.55 2.69
C VAL A 186 -13.67 0.15 1.23
N LEU A 187 -12.46 0.28 0.69
CA LEU A 187 -12.15 0.05 -0.71
C LEU A 187 -11.00 -0.95 -0.85
N ARG A 188 -11.08 -1.78 -1.89
CA ARG A 188 -10.01 -2.64 -2.39
C ARG A 188 -9.75 -2.33 -3.86
N LEU A 189 -8.51 -1.97 -4.19
CA LEU A 189 -8.08 -1.59 -5.53
C LEU A 189 -7.32 -2.73 -6.21
N THR A 190 -7.65 -3.00 -7.46
CA THR A 190 -7.07 -4.08 -8.27
C THR A 190 -6.59 -3.50 -9.59
N ARG A 191 -5.37 -3.86 -10.01
CA ARG A 191 -4.82 -3.44 -11.30
C ARG A 191 -5.59 -4.10 -12.44
N GLU A 192 -5.84 -3.35 -13.49
CA GLU A 192 -6.40 -3.90 -14.73
C GLU A 192 -5.27 -4.48 -15.59
N ARG A 193 -5.49 -5.67 -16.15
CA ARG A 193 -4.59 -6.23 -17.16
C ARG A 193 -4.84 -5.53 -18.50
N ILE A 194 -3.97 -4.59 -18.85
CA ILE A 194 -3.94 -4.06 -20.21
C ILE A 194 -3.25 -5.10 -21.09
N ASP A 195 -3.97 -5.72 -22.01
CA ASP A 195 -3.37 -6.62 -23.00
C ASP A 195 -2.24 -5.92 -23.74
N ALA A 196 -1.20 -6.69 -24.07
CA ALA A 196 -0.09 -6.20 -24.88
C ALA A 196 -0.63 -5.57 -26.17
N GLY A 197 -0.52 -4.23 -26.28
CA GLY A 197 -1.06 -3.51 -27.41
C GLY A 197 -0.60 -4.09 -28.74
N MET A 198 -1.44 -3.97 -29.79
CA MET A 198 -1.26 -4.56 -31.13
C MET A 198 0.08 -4.27 -31.82
N ALA A 199 0.92 -3.40 -31.25
CA ALA A 199 2.29 -3.13 -31.69
C ALA A 199 3.29 -4.24 -31.35
N MET A 200 2.99 -5.13 -30.38
CA MET A 200 3.91 -6.21 -29.99
C MET A 200 4.07 -7.30 -31.07
N SER A 201 3.03 -7.54 -31.86
CA SER A 201 3.04 -8.45 -33.02
C SER A 201 3.52 -7.77 -34.31
N ARG A 202 3.80 -6.45 -34.28
CA ARG A 202 4.31 -5.75 -35.44
C ARG A 202 5.80 -6.10 -35.61
N PRO A 203 6.22 -6.60 -36.78
CA PRO A 203 7.63 -6.86 -37.04
C PRO A 203 8.45 -5.60 -36.77
N GLN A 204 9.40 -5.68 -35.83
CA GLN A 204 10.40 -4.64 -35.69
C GLN A 204 11.07 -4.45 -37.05
N ARG A 205 11.05 -3.23 -37.56
CA ARG A 205 11.73 -2.88 -38.80
C ARG A 205 13.22 -3.05 -38.54
N THR A 206 13.79 -4.17 -38.97
CA THR A 206 15.24 -4.37 -38.98
C THR A 206 15.84 -3.24 -39.79
N THR A 207 16.51 -2.30 -39.12
CA THR A 207 17.38 -1.36 -39.81
C THR A 207 18.48 -2.19 -40.45
N ALA A 208 18.35 -2.42 -41.75
CA ALA A 208 19.41 -3.02 -42.55
C ALA A 208 20.65 -2.12 -42.42
N THR A 209 21.59 -2.57 -41.60
CA THR A 209 22.95 -2.04 -41.60
C THR A 209 23.60 -2.37 -42.93
N ASN A 210 24.02 -1.31 -43.63
CA ASN A 210 24.87 -1.26 -44.82
C ASN A 210 24.22 -1.64 -46.15
N PHE A 211 23.96 -0.63 -46.99
CA PHE A 211 24.63 -0.50 -48.29
C PHE A 211 24.79 0.99 -48.67
N ILE A 212 25.97 1.32 -49.15
CA ILE A 212 26.42 2.62 -49.66
C ILE A 212 25.59 3.00 -50.88
N HIS A 213 24.90 4.16 -50.88
CA HIS A 213 24.62 4.93 -52.10
C HIS A 213 24.48 6.43 -51.81
N GLN A 214 24.88 7.19 -52.82
CA GLN A 214 25.27 8.60 -52.86
C GLN A 214 24.30 9.63 -52.28
N ARG A 215 24.91 10.71 -51.78
CA ARG A 215 24.28 11.97 -51.38
C ARG A 215 23.51 12.59 -52.55
N HIS A 216 22.24 12.91 -52.32
CA HIS A 216 21.63 14.10 -52.90
C HIS A 216 20.96 14.89 -51.78
N SER A 217 21.38 16.15 -51.66
CA SER A 217 20.85 17.16 -50.77
C SER A 217 19.59 17.75 -51.39
N SER A 218 18.47 17.70 -50.67
CA SER A 218 17.35 18.62 -50.86
C SER A 218 16.60 18.75 -49.53
N ASP A 219 16.47 19.99 -49.09
CA ASP A 219 15.84 20.46 -47.87
C ASP A 219 14.45 19.86 -47.63
N ILE A 220 14.30 19.13 -46.52
CA ILE A 220 13.02 19.02 -45.80
C ILE A 220 13.36 19.09 -44.31
N SER A 221 13.08 20.24 -43.71
CA SER A 221 13.05 20.44 -42.26
C SER A 221 11.90 19.64 -41.65
N MET A 222 12.15 18.37 -41.36
CA MET A 222 11.33 17.54 -40.47
C MET A 222 12.27 16.91 -39.42
N ALA A 223 12.89 17.77 -38.62
CA ALA A 223 13.71 17.38 -37.49
C ALA A 223 12.88 17.45 -36.21
N SER A 224 12.03 16.45 -35.96
CA SER A 224 11.63 16.00 -34.62
C SER A 224 10.73 14.76 -34.67
N THR A 225 11.20 13.70 -35.33
CA THR A 225 10.73 12.33 -35.03
C THR A 225 11.94 11.43 -34.82
N SER A 226 12.76 11.77 -33.84
CA SER A 226 13.47 10.75 -33.07
C SER A 226 12.41 10.05 -32.22
N ILE A 227 11.73 9.07 -32.82
CA ILE A 227 10.99 8.03 -32.09
C ILE A 227 12.06 7.23 -31.35
N SER A 228 12.51 7.77 -30.23
CA SER A 228 13.13 6.99 -29.18
C SER A 228 12.02 6.10 -28.65
N GLY A 229 12.02 4.83 -29.04
CA GLY A 229 11.27 3.81 -28.34
C GLY A 229 11.82 3.71 -26.92
N SER A 230 11.38 4.59 -26.03
CA SER A 230 11.58 4.41 -24.59
C SER A 230 10.87 3.10 -24.23
N SER A 231 11.60 2.16 -23.65
CA SER A 231 10.99 0.99 -23.03
C SER A 231 9.86 1.47 -22.12
N TYR A 232 8.64 0.97 -22.32
CA TYR A 232 7.54 1.22 -21.40
C TYR A 232 8.01 0.82 -20.00
N SER A 233 8.08 1.79 -19.09
CA SER A 233 8.46 1.58 -17.70
C SER A 233 7.19 1.67 -16.88
N ASP A 234 6.71 0.52 -16.43
CA ASP A 234 5.51 0.34 -15.61
C ASP A 234 5.78 0.71 -14.13
N SER A 235 6.41 1.87 -13.91
CA SER A 235 7.01 2.23 -12.61
C SER A 235 6.22 3.27 -11.81
N ASP A 236 5.12 3.78 -12.36
CA ASP A 236 4.32 4.82 -11.71
C ASP A 236 2.87 4.34 -11.51
N PRO A 237 2.52 3.89 -10.28
CA PRO A 237 1.20 3.40 -9.97
C PRO A 237 0.06 4.39 -10.19
N GLU A 238 0.30 5.71 -10.09
CA GLU A 238 -0.74 6.72 -10.35
C GLU A 238 -1.13 6.76 -11.85
N ASN A 239 -0.34 6.13 -12.72
CA ASN A 239 -0.56 6.03 -14.16
C ASN A 239 -0.96 4.62 -14.63
N TRP A 240 -1.20 3.67 -13.71
CA TRP A 240 -1.71 2.34 -14.05
C TRP A 240 -3.20 2.38 -14.38
N ALA A 241 -3.65 1.40 -15.16
CA ALA A 241 -5.09 1.11 -15.28
C ALA A 241 -5.54 0.25 -14.09
N TYR A 242 -6.75 0.51 -13.62
CA TYR A 242 -7.36 -0.14 -12.48
C TYR A 242 -8.76 -0.60 -12.82
N CYS A 243 -9.13 -1.77 -12.32
CA CYS A 243 -10.52 -2.17 -12.30
C CYS A 243 -11.33 -1.23 -11.40
N ASN A 244 -12.64 -1.20 -11.60
CA ASN A 244 -13.54 -0.55 -10.66
C ASN A 244 -13.31 -1.10 -9.23
N PRO A 245 -13.17 -0.23 -8.20
CA PRO A 245 -12.87 -0.66 -6.85
C PRO A 245 -13.93 -1.62 -6.31
N GLU A 246 -13.49 -2.53 -5.46
CA GLU A 246 -14.42 -3.29 -4.62
C GLU A 246 -14.70 -2.52 -3.33
N TYR A 247 -15.93 -2.55 -2.82
CA TYR A 247 -16.33 -1.76 -1.65
C TYR A 247 -17.20 -2.51 -0.63
N ALA A 248 -17.09 -2.12 0.63
CA ALA A 248 -18.09 -2.47 1.65
C ALA A 248 -18.52 -1.21 2.43
N VAL A 249 -19.83 -1.10 2.72
CA VAL A 249 -20.43 0.02 3.45
C VAL A 249 -20.81 -0.42 4.84
N ILE A 250 -20.33 0.30 5.84
CA ILE A 250 -20.56 0.04 7.26
C ILE A 250 -21.29 1.24 7.85
N ASP A 251 -22.49 1.03 8.38
CA ASP A 251 -23.24 2.10 9.02
C ASP A 251 -22.57 2.52 10.34
N TRP A 252 -22.52 3.83 10.60
CA TRP A 252 -21.94 4.41 11.82
C TRP A 252 -22.56 3.82 13.09
N ASN A 253 -23.86 3.55 13.04
CA ASN A 253 -24.64 3.02 14.17
C ASN A 253 -24.55 1.50 14.31
N ALA A 254 -23.82 0.79 13.44
CA ALA A 254 -23.64 -0.65 13.55
C ALA A 254 -22.97 -1.03 14.88
N ASN A 255 -23.50 -2.06 15.53
CA ASN A 255 -23.02 -2.58 16.81
C ASN A 255 -23.39 -4.05 17.00
N GLY A 256 -22.72 -4.73 17.94
CA GLY A 256 -22.94 -6.14 18.25
C GLY A 256 -22.38 -7.06 17.16
N SER A 257 -23.12 -8.12 16.81
CA SER A 257 -22.71 -9.14 15.82
C SER A 257 -22.84 -8.65 14.36
N ARG A 258 -22.30 -7.46 14.09
CA ARG A 258 -22.25 -6.81 12.79
C ARG A 258 -20.88 -6.18 12.61
N LEU A 259 -20.48 -5.97 11.36
CA LEU A 259 -19.26 -5.23 11.08
C LEU A 259 -19.48 -3.78 11.50
N THR A 260 -18.65 -3.26 12.41
CA THR A 260 -18.72 -1.90 12.92
C THR A 260 -17.58 -1.06 12.36
N VAL A 261 -17.67 0.27 12.43
CA VAL A 261 -16.61 1.19 11.98
C VAL A 261 -15.27 0.84 12.64
N LYS A 262 -15.25 0.68 13.98
CA LYS A 262 -14.03 0.36 14.72
C LYS A 262 -13.46 -1.01 14.35
N LEU A 263 -14.30 -2.04 14.21
CA LEU A 263 -13.85 -3.38 13.84
C LEU A 263 -13.31 -3.40 12.40
N ALA A 264 -13.97 -2.72 11.47
CA ALA A 264 -13.54 -2.61 10.08
C ALA A 264 -12.19 -1.90 9.96
N LEU A 265 -12.01 -0.75 10.63
CA LEU A 265 -10.73 -0.01 10.62
C LEU A 265 -9.61 -0.79 11.28
N TRP A 266 -9.88 -1.45 12.41
CA TRP A 266 -8.91 -2.33 13.06
C TRP A 266 -8.48 -3.48 12.13
N ALA A 267 -9.43 -4.13 11.46
CA ALA A 267 -9.15 -5.24 10.55
C ALA A 267 -8.39 -4.79 9.30
N LEU A 268 -8.78 -3.66 8.70
CA LEU A 268 -8.06 -3.07 7.57
C LEU A 268 -6.62 -2.72 7.93
N ALA A 269 -6.39 -2.09 9.09
CA ALA A 269 -5.04 -1.77 9.55
C ALA A 269 -4.20 -3.05 9.72
N ARG A 270 -4.76 -4.11 10.32
CA ARG A 270 -4.10 -5.42 10.44
C ARG A 270 -3.77 -6.02 9.06
N MET A 271 -4.72 -5.98 8.13
CA MET A 271 -4.53 -6.47 6.76
C MET A 271 -3.48 -5.68 5.98
N ALA A 272 -3.47 -4.35 6.12
CA ALA A 272 -2.54 -3.46 5.46
C ALA A 272 -1.11 -3.56 6.02
N THR A 273 -0.95 -3.91 7.30
CA THR A 273 0.38 -3.99 7.93
C THR A 273 0.98 -5.39 7.90
N SER A 274 0.17 -6.43 8.12
CA SER A 274 0.67 -7.82 8.26
C SER A 274 0.25 -8.73 7.10
N GLY A 275 -0.82 -8.42 6.38
CA GLY A 275 -1.31 -9.19 5.25
C GLY A 275 -0.66 -8.82 3.91
N ASP A 276 -1.27 -9.29 2.83
CA ASP A 276 -0.92 -8.82 1.48
C ASP A 276 -1.53 -7.45 1.20
N ARG A 277 -0.65 -6.45 1.18
CA ARG A 277 -1.01 -5.04 1.00
C ARG A 277 -0.72 -4.50 -0.40
N HIS A 278 -0.04 -5.25 -1.26
CA HIS A 278 0.49 -4.71 -2.51
C HIS A 278 -0.58 -4.68 -3.59
N LEU A 279 -0.46 -3.72 -4.51
CA LEU A 279 -1.30 -3.67 -5.70
C LEU A 279 -0.92 -4.79 -6.67
N ASP A 280 -1.91 -5.59 -7.06
CA ASP A 280 -1.76 -6.69 -8.00
C ASP A 280 -2.98 -6.76 -8.94
N TYR A 281 -2.88 -7.59 -9.97
CA TYR A 281 -3.89 -7.82 -11.00
C TYR A 281 -5.04 -8.72 -10.55
N SER A 282 -4.85 -9.41 -9.42
CA SER A 282 -5.83 -10.31 -8.84
C SER A 282 -5.40 -10.65 -7.43
N TYR A 283 -6.37 -11.02 -6.59
CA TYR A 283 -6.07 -11.40 -5.22
C TYR A 283 -6.78 -12.69 -4.84
N PRO A 284 -6.18 -13.49 -3.93
CA PRO A 284 -6.89 -14.60 -3.31
C PRO A 284 -7.97 -14.08 -2.35
N ASP A 285 -8.87 -14.99 -1.95
CA ASP A 285 -9.91 -14.72 -0.97
C ASP A 285 -9.27 -14.40 0.40
N LEU A 286 -9.97 -13.67 1.25
CA LEU A 286 -9.36 -13.12 2.48
C LEU A 286 -8.89 -14.19 3.46
N ASP A 287 -9.62 -15.30 3.56
CA ASP A 287 -9.37 -16.40 4.51
C ASP A 287 -8.70 -17.59 3.82
N THR A 288 -7.56 -17.33 3.20
CA THR A 288 -6.78 -18.32 2.45
C THR A 288 -5.29 -18.17 2.72
N TRP A 289 -4.53 -19.18 2.34
CA TRP A 289 -3.10 -19.31 2.58
C TRP A 289 -2.34 -19.37 1.26
N ARG A 290 -1.20 -18.68 1.21
CA ARG A 290 -0.23 -18.77 0.11
C ARG A 290 1.07 -19.41 0.59
N TRP A 291 1.87 -19.95 -0.32
CA TRP A 291 3.21 -20.42 -0.02
C TRP A 291 4.22 -19.30 -0.23
N ALA A 292 5.03 -18.98 0.79
CA ALA A 292 6.06 -17.95 0.72
C ALA A 292 7.23 -18.31 1.65
N ASP A 293 8.46 -18.15 1.15
CA ASP A 293 9.70 -18.33 1.92
C ASP A 293 9.82 -19.64 2.71
N GLY A 294 9.25 -20.72 2.17
CA GLY A 294 9.32 -22.06 2.78
C GLY A 294 8.24 -22.34 3.84
N TYR A 295 7.26 -21.45 3.99
CA TYR A 295 6.14 -21.60 4.90
C TYR A 295 4.81 -21.22 4.21
N TYR A 296 3.69 -21.58 4.82
CA TYR A 296 2.38 -21.05 4.47
C TYR A 296 2.13 -19.75 5.21
N VAL A 297 1.70 -18.70 4.50
CA VAL A 297 1.37 -17.39 5.05
C VAL A 297 -0.09 -17.10 4.77
N HIS A 298 -0.84 -16.72 5.80
CA HIS A 298 -2.25 -16.35 5.65
C HIS A 298 -2.37 -15.00 4.95
N ASN A 299 -3.22 -14.91 3.93
CA ASN A 299 -3.28 -13.77 3.02
C ASN A 299 -3.68 -12.45 3.68
N SER A 300 -4.59 -12.48 4.65
CA SER A 300 -5.04 -11.28 5.37
C SER A 300 -4.33 -11.00 6.71
N SER A 301 -4.06 -12.02 7.54
CA SER A 301 -3.47 -11.82 8.87
C SER A 301 -1.94 -11.85 8.90
N GLY A 302 -1.29 -12.42 7.87
CA GLY A 302 0.16 -12.61 7.85
C GLY A 302 0.67 -13.74 8.76
N VAL A 303 -0.23 -14.49 9.42
CA VAL A 303 0.15 -15.63 10.27
C VAL A 303 0.87 -16.69 9.44
N ILE A 304 1.91 -17.30 10.01
CA ILE A 304 2.76 -18.28 9.34
C ILE A 304 2.52 -19.68 9.92
N LYS A 305 2.47 -20.71 9.06
CA LYS A 305 2.40 -22.13 9.42
C LYS A 305 3.36 -22.96 8.58
N THR A 306 3.91 -24.03 9.15
CA THR A 306 4.72 -25.01 8.41
C THR A 306 3.87 -26.00 7.61
N LYS A 307 2.63 -26.26 8.03
CA LYS A 307 1.67 -27.15 7.37
C LYS A 307 0.24 -26.59 7.48
N LEU A 308 -0.55 -26.82 6.45
CA LEU A 308 -1.98 -26.49 6.45
C LEU A 308 -2.80 -27.53 7.19
N SER A 309 -3.82 -27.07 7.91
CA SER A 309 -4.85 -27.89 8.55
C SER A 309 -5.96 -28.24 7.57
N LYS A 310 -6.83 -29.20 7.93
CA LYS A 310 -7.95 -29.67 7.08
C LYS A 310 -8.89 -28.54 6.60
N HIS A 311 -9.03 -27.48 7.40
CA HIS A 311 -9.92 -26.35 7.12
C HIS A 311 -9.21 -25.17 6.46
N ASP A 312 -7.88 -25.21 6.34
CA ASP A 312 -7.13 -24.15 5.69
C ASP A 312 -7.25 -24.31 4.16
N VAL A 313 -7.58 -23.21 3.47
CA VAL A 313 -7.69 -23.19 2.00
C VAL A 313 -6.41 -22.59 1.42
N TYR A 314 -5.76 -23.31 0.51
CA TYR A 314 -4.60 -22.81 -0.23
C TYR A 314 -5.02 -22.12 -1.52
N GLN A 315 -4.52 -20.90 -1.75
CA GLN A 315 -4.77 -20.12 -2.96
C GLN A 315 -3.59 -19.17 -3.23
N GLU A 316 -3.01 -19.26 -4.43
CA GLU A 316 -1.97 -18.32 -4.87
C GLU A 316 -2.56 -17.08 -5.54
N ALA A 317 -1.88 -15.94 -5.43
CA ALA A 317 -2.17 -14.76 -6.23
C ALA A 317 -2.06 -15.09 -7.73
N GLY A 318 -3.02 -14.65 -8.54
CA GLY A 318 -3.06 -14.95 -9.98
C GLY A 318 -3.90 -16.15 -10.40
N THR A 319 -4.47 -16.92 -9.47
CA THR A 319 -5.25 -18.14 -9.78
C THR A 319 -6.77 -17.96 -9.73
N THR A 320 -7.28 -16.72 -9.74
CA THR A 320 -8.73 -16.51 -9.72
C THR A 320 -9.37 -17.17 -10.94
N SER A 321 -10.18 -18.19 -10.66
CA SER A 321 -10.93 -18.98 -11.62
C SER A 321 -11.84 -18.07 -12.44
N GLU A 322 -11.45 -17.80 -13.68
CA GLU A 322 -12.43 -17.64 -14.76
C GLU A 322 -13.29 -18.90 -14.80
N ASN A 323 -14.46 -18.86 -14.16
CA ASN A 323 -15.72 -19.48 -14.62
C ASN A 323 -16.71 -19.60 -13.47
N THR A 324 -17.61 -18.63 -13.40
CA THR A 324 -18.96 -18.93 -12.92
C THR A 324 -19.74 -19.45 -14.13
N GLY A 325 -19.99 -20.76 -14.16
CA GLY A 325 -21.03 -21.38 -14.98
C GLY A 325 -20.59 -22.07 -16.26
N MET A 326 -20.21 -23.35 -16.16
CA MET A 326 -20.85 -24.43 -16.92
C MET A 326 -20.33 -25.78 -16.41
N ASN A 327 -21.22 -26.54 -15.75
CA ASN A 327 -21.13 -27.99 -15.75
C ASN A 327 -21.19 -28.45 -17.21
N ILE A 328 -20.26 -29.28 -17.68
CA ILE A 328 -20.55 -30.56 -18.38
C ILE A 328 -19.31 -31.47 -18.27
N ALA A 329 -19.57 -32.70 -17.85
CA ALA A 329 -18.63 -33.80 -17.79
C ALA A 329 -18.20 -34.30 -19.19
N GLY A 330 -16.91 -34.66 -19.31
CA GLY A 330 -16.35 -35.77 -20.10
C GLY A 330 -16.75 -35.96 -21.57
N GLY A 331 -15.75 -35.95 -22.46
CA GLY A 331 -15.84 -36.65 -23.75
C GLY A 331 -15.06 -36.05 -24.91
N SER A 332 -13.83 -36.55 -25.09
CA SER A 332 -13.04 -36.70 -26.33
C SER A 332 -13.59 -36.24 -27.70
N THR A 333 -12.76 -35.41 -28.36
CA THR A 333 -12.40 -35.34 -29.81
C THR A 333 -13.46 -35.53 -30.89
N GLN A 334 -13.61 -34.53 -31.77
CA GLN A 334 -13.13 -34.58 -33.17
C GLN A 334 -13.35 -33.25 -33.91
N ASN A 335 -12.44 -32.98 -34.85
CA ASN A 335 -12.46 -31.87 -35.81
C ASN A 335 -13.70 -31.93 -36.71
N GLU A 336 -14.28 -30.78 -37.03
CA GLU A 336 -14.76 -30.50 -38.38
C GLU A 336 -14.93 -29.00 -38.61
N SER A 337 -14.43 -28.56 -39.76
CA SER A 337 -14.41 -27.21 -40.29
C SER A 337 -15.70 -26.91 -41.05
N GLU A 338 -16.43 -25.86 -40.67
CA GLU A 338 -17.42 -25.26 -41.57
C GLU A 338 -17.40 -23.72 -41.50
N GLN A 339 -17.70 -23.18 -42.67
CA GLN A 339 -17.42 -21.86 -43.20
C GLN A 339 -18.73 -21.09 -43.31
N ASN A 340 -18.66 -19.75 -43.44
CA ASN A 340 -19.75 -18.80 -43.79
C ASN A 340 -20.57 -18.29 -42.59
N ASN A 341 -21.08 -17.06 -42.53
CA ASN A 341 -21.07 -15.90 -43.41
C ASN A 341 -21.48 -14.69 -42.55
N TYR A 342 -20.83 -13.54 -42.73
CA TYR A 342 -21.36 -12.25 -42.25
C TYR A 342 -22.32 -11.67 -43.30
N PRO A 343 -23.41 -10.99 -42.89
CA PRO A 343 -24.02 -9.97 -43.72
C PRO A 343 -23.59 -8.58 -43.26
N GLN A 344 -23.08 -7.86 -44.26
CA GLN A 344 -22.72 -6.45 -44.28
C GLN A 344 -23.98 -5.63 -44.64
N SER A 345 -24.17 -4.46 -44.02
CA SER A 345 -25.10 -3.43 -44.53
C SER A 345 -24.44 -2.05 -44.48
N GLN A 346 -24.28 -1.49 -45.69
CA GLN A 346 -23.77 -0.17 -46.03
C GLN A 346 -24.87 0.90 -45.95
N TYR A 347 -24.44 2.09 -45.52
CA TYR A 347 -24.77 3.48 -45.89
C TYR A 347 -26.22 3.92 -46.18
N ASP A 348 -26.58 5.06 -45.58
CA ASP A 348 -26.86 6.28 -46.35
C ASP A 348 -26.42 7.53 -45.55
N GLU A 349 -25.85 8.48 -46.29
CA GLU A 349 -25.16 9.71 -45.91
C GLU A 349 -25.84 10.85 -46.69
N GLU A 350 -26.12 12.01 -46.06
CA GLU A 350 -26.22 13.35 -46.68
C GLU A 350 -26.43 14.41 -45.56
N ASN A 351 -25.40 15.22 -45.24
CA ASN A 351 -25.13 16.63 -45.65
C ASN A 351 -26.11 17.68 -45.07
N ALA A 352 -25.77 18.91 -44.63
CA ALA A 352 -24.55 19.72 -44.54
C ALA A 352 -24.83 20.99 -43.68
N GLY A 353 -23.78 21.76 -43.31
CA GLY A 353 -23.83 23.15 -42.81
C GLY A 353 -23.07 23.36 -41.48
N GLU A 354 -21.76 23.63 -41.41
CA GLU A 354 -20.93 24.78 -41.85
C GLU A 354 -21.03 26.04 -40.95
N THR A 355 -19.86 26.68 -40.71
CA THR A 355 -19.51 27.91 -39.93
C THR A 355 -19.27 27.74 -38.42
N ASP A 356 -18.26 28.30 -37.75
CA ASP A 356 -17.08 29.11 -38.10
C ASP A 356 -16.07 29.03 -36.94
N GLN A 357 -14.76 28.98 -37.25
CA GLN A 357 -13.67 29.32 -36.30
C GLN A 357 -13.33 30.81 -36.41
N PRO A 358 -12.69 31.38 -35.38
CA PRO A 358 -11.39 31.98 -35.67
C PRO A 358 -10.32 31.63 -34.63
N GLY A 359 -9.12 31.33 -35.13
CA GLY A 359 -7.90 31.25 -34.35
C GLY A 359 -7.29 32.63 -34.07
N TYR A 360 -6.44 32.69 -33.05
CA TYR A 360 -5.43 33.74 -32.92
C TYR A 360 -4.09 33.17 -32.49
N HIS A 361 -3.07 33.77 -33.10
CA HIS A 361 -1.67 33.39 -33.12
C HIS A 361 -0.91 33.67 -31.82
N ARG A 362 0.11 32.82 -31.66
CA ARG A 362 1.38 32.95 -30.93
C ARG A 362 2.06 34.30 -31.16
N GLY A 363 2.63 34.87 -30.10
CA GLY A 363 3.53 36.03 -30.13
C GLY A 363 4.47 36.06 -28.92
N ASP A 364 5.70 35.61 -29.18
CA ASP A 364 7.02 35.99 -28.67
C ASP A 364 7.28 36.58 -27.26
N LEU A 365 8.34 36.01 -26.67
CA LEU A 365 9.16 36.47 -25.55
C LEU A 365 9.80 37.85 -25.79
N PRO A 366 10.23 38.52 -24.70
CA PRO A 366 11.60 39.03 -24.67
C PRO A 366 12.37 38.67 -23.38
N ILE A 367 13.68 38.50 -23.58
CA ILE A 367 14.75 38.23 -22.61
C ILE A 367 15.38 39.58 -22.18
N HIS A 368 15.61 39.82 -20.87
CA HIS A 368 16.93 40.14 -20.25
C HIS A 368 16.83 40.75 -18.82
N MET A 369 17.62 40.16 -17.88
CA MET A 369 18.40 40.74 -16.75
C MET A 369 17.68 41.54 -15.65
N SER A 370 18.01 41.50 -14.36
CA SER A 370 19.08 40.89 -13.54
C SER A 370 18.78 41.24 -12.07
N GLY A 371 19.13 40.39 -11.10
CA GLY A 371 19.18 40.79 -9.68
C GLY A 371 19.21 39.64 -8.68
N ASN A 372 20.40 39.09 -8.42
CA ASN A 372 20.71 38.31 -7.21
C ASN A 372 20.61 39.20 -5.96
N PRO A 373 20.42 38.60 -4.76
CA PRO A 373 21.58 38.52 -3.89
C PRO A 373 21.79 37.17 -3.21
N THR A 374 23.07 36.81 -3.20
CA THR A 374 23.79 35.83 -2.39
C THR A 374 23.73 36.19 -0.90
N PHE A 375 23.62 35.20 -0.02
CA PHE A 375 24.07 35.33 1.38
C PHE A 375 24.90 34.11 1.75
N ASP A 376 26.14 34.38 2.16
CA ASP A 376 27.14 33.42 2.59
C ASP A 376 27.60 33.76 4.02
N TYR A 377 28.11 32.75 4.70
CA TYR A 377 28.38 32.56 6.13
C TYR A 377 29.07 33.68 6.94
N GLN A 378 28.75 33.72 8.26
CA GLN A 378 29.74 34.02 9.30
C GLN A 378 29.44 33.29 10.64
N ARG A 379 30.44 32.55 11.13
CA ARG A 379 30.58 31.89 12.45
C ARG A 379 31.28 32.83 13.45
N GLN A 380 31.25 32.42 14.74
CA GLN A 380 32.05 32.81 15.93
C GLN A 380 31.21 33.63 16.94
N ASP A 381 31.10 33.33 18.25
CA ASP A 381 32.04 32.72 19.21
C ASP A 381 31.32 31.97 20.37
N LEU A 382 32.01 30.98 20.95
CA LEU A 382 31.72 30.32 22.23
C LEU A 382 32.80 30.70 23.26
N PRO A 383 32.50 30.80 24.57
CA PRO A 383 33.49 30.73 25.64
C PRO A 383 33.54 29.36 26.34
N PRO A 384 34.58 29.09 27.16
CA PRO A 384 35.19 27.77 27.30
C PRO A 384 34.89 26.99 28.61
N GLN A 385 35.39 25.75 28.57
CA GLN A 385 35.47 24.65 29.55
C GLN A 385 35.70 25.00 31.03
N GLN A 386 35.23 24.09 31.90
CA GLN A 386 35.96 23.64 33.09
C GLN A 386 35.75 22.13 33.28
N ASP A 387 36.88 21.45 33.43
CA ASP A 387 37.06 20.04 33.81
C ASP A 387 36.76 19.85 35.30
N ASP A 388 36.35 18.65 35.70
CA ASP A 388 36.69 18.09 37.01
C ASP A 388 36.77 16.55 36.89
N GLU A 389 37.90 16.04 37.37
CA GLU A 389 38.29 14.64 37.59
C GLU A 389 37.64 14.11 38.88
N ASP A 390 37.55 12.77 39.02
CA ASP A 390 37.58 11.94 40.25
C ASP A 390 36.89 10.59 39.90
N ALA A 391 37.58 9.44 39.79
CA ALA A 391 38.29 8.62 40.79
C ALA A 391 37.39 7.52 41.43
N ASP A 392 37.98 6.31 41.51
CA ASP A 392 37.67 5.16 42.39
C ASP A 392 36.41 4.31 42.03
N ASP A 393 36.31 2.98 42.21
CA ASP A 393 37.23 1.88 42.53
C ASP A 393 36.41 0.56 42.38
N ASP A 394 37.13 -0.57 42.40
CA ASP A 394 36.72 -1.91 42.88
C ASP A 394 35.85 -2.87 42.02
N ASP A 395 36.58 -3.85 41.47
CA ASP A 395 36.43 -5.32 41.60
C ASP A 395 35.16 -5.88 42.29
N ASN A 396 34.57 -6.90 41.67
CA ASN A 396 34.44 -8.24 42.28
C ASN A 396 34.00 -9.28 41.24
N ASP A 397 34.80 -10.33 41.14
CA ASP A 397 34.44 -11.66 40.66
C ASP A 397 33.37 -12.27 41.59
N ASP A 398 32.52 -13.13 41.04
CA ASP A 398 32.14 -14.39 41.71
C ASP A 398 31.49 -15.34 40.70
N ASP A 399 32.13 -16.50 40.57
CA ASP A 399 31.63 -17.72 39.95
C ASP A 399 30.44 -18.28 40.75
N ASP A 400 29.51 -18.97 40.08
CA ASP A 400 28.94 -20.19 40.65
C ASP A 400 28.30 -21.07 39.56
N ASP A 401 28.89 -22.25 39.42
CA ASP A 401 28.36 -23.42 38.71
C ASP A 401 27.11 -23.96 39.44
N ASN A 402 26.16 -24.50 38.67
CA ASN A 402 25.47 -25.74 39.04
C ASN A 402 24.79 -26.34 37.80
N ASP A 403 25.32 -27.50 37.41
CA ASP A 403 24.65 -28.52 36.62
C ASP A 403 23.48 -29.12 37.41
N ASP A 404 22.37 -29.41 36.73
CA ASP A 404 21.59 -30.64 36.98
C ASP A 404 20.70 -30.91 35.75
N ASP A 405 20.94 -32.08 35.17
CA ASP A 405 20.15 -32.73 34.12
C ASP A 405 18.77 -33.16 34.65
N ASP A 406 17.71 -32.96 33.87
CA ASP A 406 16.67 -33.99 33.72
C ASP A 406 15.82 -33.74 32.46
N ASP A 407 15.80 -34.76 31.60
CA ASP A 407 15.04 -34.89 30.38
C ASP A 407 13.52 -34.98 30.67
N ASN A 408 12.70 -34.25 29.89
CA ASN A 408 11.52 -34.83 29.23
C ASN A 408 10.89 -33.84 28.23
N ASP A 409 10.66 -34.37 27.04
CA ASP A 409 10.05 -33.76 25.86
C ASP A 409 8.64 -33.18 26.11
N ASP A 410 8.42 -31.95 25.65
CA ASP A 410 7.15 -31.53 25.04
C ASP A 410 7.40 -30.34 24.09
N ASP A 411 7.52 -30.66 22.80
CA ASP A 411 7.74 -29.74 21.69
C ASP A 411 6.47 -28.95 21.33
N ALA A 412 6.39 -27.69 21.75
CA ALA A 412 5.51 -26.68 21.15
C ALA A 412 6.01 -25.25 21.43
N ARG A 413 7.22 -24.90 20.98
CA ARG A 413 7.76 -23.54 21.18
C ARG A 413 7.31 -22.59 20.07
N THR A 414 6.32 -21.75 20.39
CA THR A 414 6.02 -20.50 19.69
C THR A 414 7.09 -19.49 20.07
N GLU A 415 7.98 -19.13 19.13
CA GLU A 415 8.98 -18.09 19.37
C GLU A 415 8.49 -16.73 18.89
N VAL A 416 8.33 -15.81 19.85
CA VAL A 416 8.10 -14.38 19.63
C VAL A 416 9.46 -13.70 19.83
N GLY A 417 10.15 -13.37 18.75
CA GLY A 417 11.45 -12.73 18.81
C GLY A 417 11.34 -11.26 19.23
N SER A 418 11.77 -10.95 20.46
CA SER A 418 12.09 -9.59 20.89
C SER A 418 13.54 -9.57 21.37
N SER A 419 14.38 -8.77 20.72
CA SER A 419 15.73 -8.48 21.20
C SER A 419 15.96 -6.97 21.15
N HIS A 420 16.02 -6.35 22.32
CA HIS A 420 16.61 -5.03 22.53
C HIS A 420 17.79 -5.22 23.46
N GLN A 421 18.97 -4.79 23.03
CA GLN A 421 20.00 -4.24 23.92
C GLN A 421 21.01 -3.42 23.08
N HIS A 422 21.17 -2.17 23.53
CA HIS A 422 22.26 -1.21 23.33
C HIS A 422 23.14 -1.30 22.07
N ARG A 423 23.08 -0.24 21.24
CA ARG A 423 24.27 0.51 20.80
C ARG A 423 23.87 1.83 20.14
N GLU A 424 24.29 2.92 20.77
CA GLU A 424 24.39 4.24 20.16
C GLU A 424 25.50 4.30 19.11
N HIS A 425 25.36 5.31 18.25
CA HIS A 425 26.24 5.80 17.19
C HIS A 425 26.07 5.20 15.77
N SER A 426 25.57 6.07 14.88
CA SER A 426 25.39 5.96 13.44
C SER A 426 24.21 5.09 12.99
N ARG A 427 22.99 5.66 13.03
CA ARG A 427 21.73 5.04 12.56
C ARG A 427 21.71 4.95 11.02
N ARG A 428 22.50 4.05 10.45
CA ARG A 428 22.23 3.50 9.11
C ARG A 428 21.32 2.30 9.27
N SER A 429 20.17 2.30 8.61
CA SER A 429 19.22 1.18 8.64
C SER A 429 19.90 -0.10 8.12
N ARG A 430 19.66 -1.22 8.83
CA ARG A 430 20.23 -2.53 8.52
C ARG A 430 19.26 -3.29 7.60
N ILE A 431 19.65 -3.51 6.35
CA ILE A 431 18.82 -4.15 5.32
C ILE A 431 19.26 -5.59 5.12
N ALA A 432 18.35 -6.53 5.32
CA ALA A 432 18.59 -7.93 4.96
C ALA A 432 18.56 -8.11 3.44
N VAL A 433 19.59 -8.74 2.88
CA VAL A 433 19.69 -9.02 1.44
C VAL A 433 20.08 -10.48 1.20
N THR A 434 19.63 -11.01 0.07
CA THR A 434 20.05 -12.34 -0.41
C THR A 434 21.14 -12.19 -1.45
N ILE A 435 22.30 -12.81 -1.21
CA ILE A 435 23.38 -12.87 -2.21
C ILE A 435 23.02 -13.93 -3.26
N ARG A 436 23.10 -13.55 -4.54
CA ARG A 436 22.78 -14.39 -5.70
C ARG A 436 24.01 -14.55 -6.59
N ILE A 437 24.06 -15.63 -7.38
CA ILE A 437 25.10 -15.87 -8.38
C ILE A 437 24.58 -15.39 -9.74
N HIS A 438 25.43 -14.75 -10.54
CA HIS A 438 25.13 -14.41 -11.93
C HIS A 438 24.96 -15.69 -12.76
N LYS A 439 23.91 -15.73 -13.60
CA LYS A 439 23.66 -16.86 -14.52
C LYS A 439 24.81 -17.08 -15.53
N LYS A 440 25.64 -16.07 -15.77
CA LYS A 440 26.86 -16.13 -16.59
C LYS A 440 28.00 -15.43 -15.86
N GLY A 441 29.17 -16.08 -15.74
CA GLY A 441 30.40 -15.44 -15.24
C GLY A 441 30.73 -15.61 -13.76
N GLY A 442 29.95 -16.40 -12.99
CA GLY A 442 30.32 -16.82 -11.62
C GLY A 442 30.43 -15.72 -10.56
N GLY A 443 30.10 -14.47 -10.89
CA GLY A 443 30.10 -13.35 -9.95
C GLY A 443 28.92 -13.41 -8.99
N LEU A 444 29.10 -12.84 -7.80
CA LEU A 444 28.03 -12.66 -6.82
C LEU A 444 27.44 -11.26 -6.94
N TYR A 445 26.14 -11.13 -6.71
CA TYR A 445 25.48 -9.83 -6.60
C TYR A 445 24.40 -9.87 -5.52
N TYR A 446 23.97 -8.71 -5.06
CA TYR A 446 22.78 -8.54 -4.24
C TYR A 446 21.92 -7.42 -4.84
N VAL A 447 20.67 -7.33 -4.42
CA VAL A 447 19.79 -6.22 -4.80
C VAL A 447 19.82 -5.21 -3.65
N ASN A 448 20.18 -3.96 -3.95
CA ASN A 448 20.28 -2.90 -2.95
C ASN A 448 18.90 -2.33 -2.59
N ALA A 449 18.85 -1.35 -1.67
CA ALA A 449 17.60 -0.71 -1.23
C ALA A 449 16.82 0.00 -2.36
N ARG A 450 17.49 0.32 -3.48
CA ARG A 450 16.92 1.00 -4.65
C ARG A 450 16.48 0.04 -5.75
N GLY A 451 16.61 -1.28 -5.52
CA GLY A 451 16.28 -2.30 -6.53
C GLY A 451 17.41 -2.58 -7.54
N ASP A 452 18.57 -1.93 -7.41
CA ASP A 452 19.70 -2.15 -8.33
C ASP A 452 20.44 -3.44 -7.98
N LYS A 453 20.90 -4.15 -9.02
CA LYS A 453 21.83 -5.28 -8.87
C LYS A 453 23.24 -4.75 -8.66
N VAL A 454 23.79 -4.99 -7.47
CA VAL A 454 25.15 -4.58 -7.11
C VAL A 454 26.05 -5.80 -7.02
N ASP A 455 27.07 -5.82 -7.88
CA ASP A 455 28.09 -6.85 -7.85
C ASP A 455 28.89 -6.80 -6.54
N THR A 456 29.16 -7.97 -5.98
CA THR A 456 29.84 -8.09 -4.71
C THR A 456 30.75 -9.32 -4.66
N LYS A 457 31.59 -9.39 -3.64
CA LYS A 457 32.47 -10.52 -3.35
C LYS A 457 32.45 -10.77 -1.86
N LYS A 458 32.56 -12.04 -1.42
CA LYS A 458 32.53 -12.40 0.00
C LYS A 458 33.52 -11.60 0.86
N ARG A 459 34.70 -11.28 0.33
CA ARG A 459 35.73 -10.46 0.99
C ARG A 459 35.34 -9.00 1.26
N ASN A 460 34.32 -8.49 0.59
CA ASN A 460 33.83 -7.13 0.81
C ASN A 460 32.93 -7.06 2.06
N TRP A 461 32.56 -8.20 2.64
CA TRP A 461 31.65 -8.30 3.76
C TRP A 461 32.39 -8.65 5.04
N THR A 462 32.08 -7.93 6.11
CA THR A 462 32.57 -8.16 7.46
C THR A 462 31.78 -9.28 8.11
N LYS A 463 32.45 -10.30 8.64
CA LYS A 463 31.78 -11.38 9.38
C LYS A 463 31.31 -10.85 10.74
N VAL A 464 30.03 -11.07 11.07
CA VAL A 464 29.42 -10.73 12.36
C VAL A 464 28.87 -12.00 13.02
N ARG A 465 28.45 -11.92 14.29
CA ARG A 465 28.01 -13.09 15.10
C ARG A 465 27.01 -14.00 14.35
N ASP A 466 26.07 -13.42 13.61
CA ASP A 466 24.98 -14.17 12.96
C ASP A 466 25.06 -14.20 11.42
N GLY A 467 26.14 -13.72 10.80
CA GLY A 467 26.25 -13.69 9.35
C GLY A 467 27.35 -12.77 8.82
N TYR A 468 27.01 -11.98 7.80
CA TYR A 468 27.92 -11.09 7.11
C TYR A 468 27.26 -9.73 6.89
N GLU A 469 28.04 -8.65 7.04
CA GLU A 469 27.59 -7.28 6.82
C GLU A 469 28.46 -6.53 5.83
N LEU A 470 27.83 -5.67 5.04
CA LEU A 470 28.49 -4.77 4.11
C LEU A 470 28.08 -3.33 4.44
N GLU A 471 29.07 -2.50 4.72
CA GLU A 471 28.85 -1.07 4.91
C GLU A 471 28.65 -0.39 3.55
N GLY A 472 27.42 0.07 3.31
CA GLY A 472 27.10 0.96 2.21
C GLY A 472 27.16 2.42 2.63
N HIS A 473 26.99 3.33 1.66
CA HIS A 473 27.03 4.77 1.88
C HIS A 473 25.91 5.26 2.82
N SER A 474 24.68 4.77 2.63
CA SER A 474 23.50 5.15 3.42
C SER A 474 22.93 3.99 4.27
N HIS A 475 23.23 2.75 3.89
CA HIS A 475 22.64 1.53 4.46
C HIS A 475 23.71 0.54 4.89
N ARG A 476 23.43 -0.29 5.91
CA ARG A 476 24.22 -1.49 6.23
C ARG A 476 23.48 -2.70 5.67
N TYR A 477 24.08 -3.42 4.74
CA TYR A 477 23.48 -4.62 4.18
C TYR A 477 23.90 -5.84 5.01
N TYR A 478 22.99 -6.78 5.21
CA TYR A 478 23.20 -7.99 6.01
C TYR A 478 22.76 -9.24 5.24
N THR A 479 23.56 -10.30 5.29
CA THR A 479 23.18 -11.62 4.80
C THR A 479 23.58 -12.70 5.81
N LYS A 480 22.72 -13.69 6.02
CA LYS A 480 23.00 -14.82 6.91
C LYS A 480 24.05 -15.77 6.32
N ARG A 481 24.09 -15.92 4.99
CA ARG A 481 25.00 -16.85 4.30
C ARG A 481 25.32 -16.41 2.87
N PHE A 482 26.47 -16.87 2.37
CA PHE A 482 26.82 -16.81 0.95
C PHE A 482 26.38 -18.09 0.24
N PRO A 483 25.97 -18.02 -1.03
CA PRO A 483 25.88 -19.20 -1.90
C PRO A 483 27.22 -19.92 -1.93
N ASN A 484 27.17 -21.26 -1.87
CA ASN A 484 28.36 -22.11 -1.99
C ASN A 484 28.88 -22.15 -3.42
#